data_AF-A0A8D9EWA3-F1
#
_entry.id   AF-A0A8D9EWA3-F1
#
_cell.length_a   1.000
_cell.length_b   1.000
_cell.length_c   1.000
_cell.angle_alpha   90.00
_cell.angle_beta   90.00
_cell.angle_gamma   90.00
#
_symmetry.space_group_name_H-M   'P 1'
#
loop_
_entity.id
_entity.type
_entity.pdbx_description
1 polymer ?
#
loop_
_entity_poly.entity_id
_entity_poly.type
_entity_poly.pdbx_seq_one_letter_code
_entity_poly.pdbx_strand_id
1 'polypeptide(L)'
;MKRKDESRIQAAEMRFVRSMIGKTRRDRVRNEESRRIAGVERIQERIERSRLQWYGHMRRLDENRIPLRMFNLETEGRRRRGRPRLRWVDMIHKDIQKRGLDPTIVINEEKFKDRT
;
A
#
# COMPACT_ATOMS: atom_id res chain seq x y z
N MET A 1 2.87 -3.55 -6.02
CA MET A 1 4.27 -3.85 -5.69
C MET A 1 4.60 -5.19 -6.33
N LYS A 2 5.86 -5.45 -6.69
CA LYS A 2 6.25 -6.79 -7.14
C LYS A 2 6.47 -7.67 -5.91
N ARG A 3 6.24 -8.97 -6.03
CA ARG A 3 6.50 -9.96 -4.96
C ARG A 3 7.92 -9.87 -4.39
N LYS A 4 8.92 -9.58 -5.24
CA LYS A 4 10.31 -9.40 -4.80
C LYS A 4 10.47 -8.19 -3.88
N ASP A 5 9.80 -7.08 -4.18
CA ASP A 5 9.86 -5.88 -3.36
C ASP A 5 9.10 -6.09 -2.03
N GLU A 6 7.95 -6.78 -2.07
CA GLU A 6 7.19 -7.17 -0.87
C GLU A 6 8.03 -8.03 0.08
N SER A 7 8.77 -9.00 -0.46
CA SER A 7 9.68 -9.86 0.31
C SER A 7 10.84 -9.07 0.93
N ARG A 8 11.42 -8.12 0.20
CA ARG A 8 12.49 -7.24 0.73
C ARG A 8 11.97 -6.36 1.86
N ILE A 9 10.77 -5.79 1.70
CA ILE A 9 10.12 -4.99 2.74
C ILE A 9 9.82 -5.84 3.97
N GLN A 10 9.29 -7.05 3.79
CA GLN A 10 9.05 -7.98 4.89
C GLN A 10 10.35 -8.35 5.63
N ALA A 11 11.44 -8.58 4.88
CA ALA A 11 12.73 -8.91 5.48
C ALA A 11 13.29 -7.75 6.30
N ALA A 12 13.14 -6.51 5.81
CA ALA A 12 13.52 -5.30 6.53
C ALA A 12 12.66 -5.11 7.79
N GLU A 13 11.33 -5.12 7.65
CA GLU A 13 10.36 -5.06 8.76
C GLU A 13 10.73 -6.06 9.85
N MET A 14 10.87 -7.34 9.50
CA MET A 14 11.14 -8.39 10.48
C MET A 14 12.52 -8.27 11.13
N ARG A 15 13.49 -7.59 10.50
CA ARG A 15 14.78 -7.27 11.15
C ARG A 15 14.55 -6.30 12.31
N PHE A 16 13.78 -5.23 12.10
CA PHE A 16 13.46 -4.26 13.14
C PHE A 16 12.57 -4.86 14.22
N VAL A 17 11.51 -5.56 13.85
CA VAL A 17 10.57 -6.17 14.80
C VAL A 17 11.28 -7.14 15.73
N ARG A 18 12.12 -8.04 15.19
CA ARG A 18 12.91 -8.97 16.03
C ARG A 18 13.87 -8.24 16.96
N SER A 19 14.54 -7.20 16.47
CA SER A 19 15.45 -6.38 17.30
C SER A 19 14.71 -5.72 18.46
N MET A 20 13.50 -5.20 18.22
CA MET A 20 12.67 -4.53 19.22
C MET A 20 12.27 -5.48 20.37
N ILE A 21 11.93 -6.73 20.05
CA ILE A 21 11.50 -7.73 21.03
C ILE A 21 12.66 -8.59 21.58
N GLY A 22 13.91 -8.24 21.26
CA GLY A 22 15.09 -8.97 21.72
C GLY A 22 15.20 -10.41 21.18
N LYS A 23 14.64 -10.70 20.00
CA LYS A 23 14.70 -12.02 19.35
C LYS A 23 15.67 -12.05 18.19
N THR A 24 16.23 -13.22 17.93
CA THR A 24 17.12 -13.50 16.79
C THR A 24 16.46 -14.48 15.83
N ARG A 25 17.09 -14.74 14.68
CA ARG A 25 16.63 -15.80 13.75
C ARG A 25 16.79 -17.21 14.34
N ARG A 26 17.67 -17.40 15.34
CA ARG A 26 17.93 -18.71 15.97
C ARG A 26 16.77 -19.15 16.86
N ASP A 27 16.00 -18.21 17.39
CA ASP A 27 14.83 -18.49 18.24
C ASP A 27 13.68 -19.13 17.46
N ARG A 28 13.75 -19.14 16.12
CA ARG A 28 12.76 -19.77 15.20
C ARG A 28 11.30 -19.35 15.48
N VAL A 29 11.11 -18.17 16.08
CA VAL A 29 9.79 -17.59 16.32
C VAL A 29 9.14 -17.23 14.97
N ARG A 30 7.86 -17.59 14.81
CA ARG A 30 7.10 -17.26 13.60
C ARG A 30 6.97 -15.74 13.45
N ASN A 31 7.01 -15.25 12.20
CA ASN A 31 6.93 -13.80 11.95
C ASN A 31 5.63 -13.17 12.48
N GLU A 32 4.52 -13.90 12.41
CA GLU A 32 3.22 -13.46 12.96
C GLU A 32 3.29 -13.29 14.47
N GLU A 33 3.93 -14.24 15.17
CA GLU A 33 4.14 -14.18 16.61
C GLU A 33 5.03 -13.01 17.00
N SER A 34 6.13 -12.80 16.28
CA SER A 34 7.01 -11.64 16.51
C SER A 34 6.27 -10.31 16.35
N ARG A 35 5.37 -10.20 15.37
CA ARG A 35 4.54 -8.99 15.20
C ARG A 35 3.51 -8.84 16.32
N ARG A 36 2.88 -9.94 16.75
CA ARG A 36 1.93 -9.97 17.87
C ARG A 36 2.58 -9.47 19.16
N ILE A 37 3.75 -10.00 19.50
CA ILE A 37 4.51 -9.59 20.70
C ILE A 37 4.90 -8.11 20.61
N ALA A 38 5.33 -7.65 19.44
CA ALA A 38 5.69 -6.24 19.24
C ALA A 38 4.48 -5.30 19.18
N GLY A 39 3.25 -5.81 19.08
CA GLY A 39 2.04 -5.00 18.92
C GLY A 39 1.98 -4.24 17.59
N VAL A 40 2.57 -4.76 16.52
CA VAL A 40 2.64 -4.09 15.21
C VAL A 40 1.86 -4.83 14.13
N GLU A 41 1.16 -4.08 13.27
CA GLU A 41 0.53 -4.63 12.06
C GLU A 41 1.57 -4.93 10.97
N ARG A 42 1.17 -5.66 9.92
CA ARG A 42 2.07 -5.91 8.79
C ARG A 42 2.30 -4.62 8.02
N ILE A 43 3.56 -4.29 7.73
CA ILE A 43 3.87 -3.07 6.97
C ILE A 43 3.19 -3.02 5.59
N GLN A 44 2.95 -4.19 4.97
CA GLN A 44 2.21 -4.26 3.70
C GLN A 44 0.77 -3.78 3.86
N GLU A 45 0.09 -4.11 4.96
CA GLU A 45 -1.28 -3.66 5.24
C GLU A 45 -1.33 -2.15 5.41
N ARG A 46 -0.30 -1.57 6.05
CA ARG A 46 -0.15 -0.11 6.16
C ARG A 46 0.07 0.56 4.82
N ILE A 47 0.94 0.00 3.97
CA ILE A 47 1.19 0.51 2.61
C ILE A 47 -0.08 0.48 1.76
N GLU A 48 -0.84 -0.61 1.83
CA GLU A 48 -2.13 -0.76 1.15
C GLU A 48 -3.15 0.28 1.66
N ARG A 49 -3.27 0.44 2.99
CA ARG A 49 -4.15 1.45 3.59
C ARG A 49 -3.78 2.85 3.12
N SER A 50 -2.51 3.22 3.17
CA SER A 50 -2.05 4.55 2.73
C SER A 50 -2.29 4.80 1.23
N ARG A 51 -2.18 3.77 0.38
CA ARG A 51 -2.50 3.90 -1.04
C ARG A 51 -3.99 4.19 -1.26
N LEU A 52 -4.85 3.49 -0.53
CA LEU A 52 -6.30 3.71 -0.58
C LEU A 52 -6.71 5.07 0.00
N GLN A 53 -6.04 5.52 1.07
CA GLN A 53 -6.23 6.88 1.63
C GLN A 53 -5.96 7.95 0.57
N TRP A 54 -4.80 7.87 -0.09
CA TRP A 54 -4.44 8.81 -1.16
C TRP A 54 -5.39 8.73 -2.35
N TYR A 55 -5.86 7.53 -2.70
CA TYR A 55 -6.86 7.36 -3.78
C TYR A 55 -8.18 8.05 -3.43
N GLY A 56 -8.70 7.85 -2.21
CA GLY A 56 -9.87 8.55 -1.71
C GLY A 56 -9.67 10.06 -1.73
N HIS A 57 -8.51 10.54 -1.28
CA HIS A 57 -8.15 11.96 -1.35
C HIS A 57 -8.22 12.49 -2.79
N MET A 58 -7.56 11.84 -3.75
CA MET A 58 -7.61 12.25 -5.17
C MET A 58 -9.03 12.30 -5.70
N ARG A 59 -9.89 11.33 -5.36
CA ARG A 59 -11.28 11.28 -5.83
C ARG A 59 -12.19 12.35 -5.22
N ARG A 60 -11.79 12.95 -4.10
CA ARG A 60 -12.48 14.08 -3.47
C ARG A 60 -11.94 15.45 -3.90
N LEU A 61 -10.84 15.49 -4.65
CA LEU A 61 -10.34 16.75 -5.19
C LEU A 61 -11.30 17.28 -6.27
N ASP A 62 -11.39 18.60 -6.36
CA ASP A 62 -12.10 19.27 -7.46
C ASP A 62 -11.47 18.90 -8.82
N GLU A 63 -12.33 18.70 -9.82
CA GLU A 63 -11.95 18.23 -11.16
C GLU A 63 -10.96 19.15 -11.87
N ASN A 64 -10.95 20.45 -11.53
CA ASN A 64 -10.05 21.43 -12.14
C ASN A 64 -8.64 21.38 -11.54
N ARG A 65 -8.44 20.68 -10.41
CA ARG A 65 -7.12 20.60 -9.78
C ARG A 65 -6.16 19.76 -10.62
N ILE A 66 -4.97 20.31 -10.82
CA ILE A 66 -3.89 19.69 -11.60
C ILE A 66 -3.58 18.23 -11.17
N PRO A 67 -3.49 17.89 -9.86
CA PRO A 67 -3.20 16.51 -9.45
C PRO A 67 -4.21 15.49 -9.97
N LEU A 68 -5.51 15.80 -9.91
CA LEU A 68 -6.57 14.91 -10.39
C LEU A 68 -6.56 14.81 -11.92
N ARG A 69 -6.36 15.94 -12.63
CA ARG A 69 -6.21 15.94 -14.09
C ARG A 69 -5.03 15.09 -14.54
N MET A 70 -3.88 15.20 -13.88
CA MET A 70 -2.69 14.39 -14.16
C MET A 70 -2.92 12.91 -13.83
N PHE A 71 -3.65 12.62 -12.76
CA PHE A 71 -4.00 11.25 -12.38
C PHE A 71 -4.90 10.56 -13.42
N ASN A 72 -5.88 11.29 -13.97
CA ASN A 72 -6.80 10.79 -15.00
C ASN A 72 -6.23 10.84 -16.42
N LEU A 73 -5.08 11.49 -16.64
CA LEU A 73 -4.48 11.65 -17.96
C LEU A 73 -4.02 10.29 -18.52
N GLU A 74 -4.67 9.84 -19.59
CA GLU A 74 -4.20 8.73 -20.39
C GLU A 74 -3.37 9.24 -21.58
N THR A 75 -2.10 8.85 -21.63
CA THR A 75 -1.22 9.21 -22.75
C THR A 75 -1.35 8.17 -23.85
N GLU A 76 -1.59 8.63 -25.08
CA GLU A 76 -1.58 7.76 -26.25
C GLU A 76 -0.19 7.17 -26.53
N GLY A 77 -0.15 5.97 -27.12
CA GLY A 77 1.07 5.29 -27.55
C GLY A 77 1.55 4.15 -26.65
N ARG A 78 2.63 3.48 -27.06
CA ARG A 78 3.20 2.32 -26.36
C ARG A 78 4.21 2.77 -25.30
N ARG A 79 4.12 2.18 -24.10
CA ARG A 79 5.13 2.38 -23.05
C ARG A 79 6.47 1.80 -23.47
N ARG A 80 7.54 2.59 -23.27
CA ARG A 80 8.92 2.16 -23.51
C ARG A 80 9.30 0.96 -22.64
N ARG A 81 10.16 0.10 -23.18
CA ARG A 81 10.74 -1.06 -22.48
C ARG A 81 11.45 -0.61 -21.19
N GLY A 82 11.33 -1.40 -20.12
CA GLY A 82 11.98 -1.15 -18.82
C GLY A 82 11.09 -0.45 -17.78
N ARG A 83 9.94 0.12 -18.16
CA ARG A 83 8.98 0.66 -17.19
C ARG A 83 8.32 -0.47 -16.36
N PRO A 84 7.91 -0.19 -15.11
CA PRO A 84 7.12 -1.13 -14.34
C PRO A 84 5.87 -1.58 -15.10
N ARG A 85 5.59 -2.89 -15.09
CA ARG A 85 4.42 -3.49 -15.77
C ARG A 85 3.09 -3.07 -15.15
N LEU A 86 3.07 -2.84 -13.84
CA LEU A 86 1.87 -2.43 -13.10
C LEU A 86 1.87 -0.91 -12.94
N ARG A 87 0.75 -0.29 -13.29
CA ARG A 87 0.45 1.12 -13.00
C ARG A 87 0.02 1.27 -11.55
N TRP A 88 0.01 2.52 -11.11
CA TRP A 88 -0.46 2.86 -9.79
C TRP A 88 -1.97 2.61 -9.64
N VAL A 89 -2.78 2.88 -10.68
CA VAL A 89 -4.21 2.54 -10.74
C VAL A 89 -4.44 1.01 -10.65
N ASP A 90 -3.66 0.22 -11.38
CA ASP A 90 -3.73 -1.25 -11.30
C ASP A 90 -3.48 -1.76 -9.87
N MET A 91 -2.61 -1.06 -9.12
CA MET A 91 -2.31 -1.38 -7.73
C MET A 91 -3.45 -1.01 -6.79
N ILE A 92 -4.16 0.09 -7.02
CA ILE A 92 -5.36 0.44 -6.25
C ILE A 92 -6.44 -0.62 -6.44
N HIS A 93 -6.74 -0.99 -7.68
CA HIS A 93 -7.77 -2.01 -7.95
C HIS A 93 -7.45 -3.35 -7.28
N LYS A 94 -6.16 -3.74 -7.25
CA LYS A 94 -5.73 -4.92 -6.51
C LYS A 94 -5.93 -4.78 -5.01
N ASP A 95 -5.63 -3.63 -4.42
CA ASP A 95 -5.81 -3.41 -2.98
C ASP A 95 -7.31 -3.41 -2.60
N ILE A 96 -8.16 -2.79 -3.43
CA ILE A 96 -9.64 -2.80 -3.29
C ILE A 96 -10.15 -4.24 -3.32
N GLN A 97 -9.77 -5.00 -4.35
CA GLN A 97 -10.16 -6.40 -4.51
C GLN A 97 -9.68 -7.26 -3.34
N LYS A 98 -8.42 -7.10 -2.93
CA LYS A 98 -7.83 -7.85 -1.82
C LYS A 98 -8.56 -7.61 -0.50
N ARG A 99 -9.10 -6.40 -0.30
CA ARG A 99 -9.86 -6.03 0.91
C ARG A 99 -11.35 -6.28 0.79
N GLY A 100 -11.85 -6.73 -0.37
CA GLY A 100 -13.28 -6.92 -0.62
C GLY A 100 -14.09 -5.62 -0.50
N LEU A 101 -13.48 -4.48 -0.81
CA LEU A 101 -14.13 -3.19 -0.73
C LEU A 101 -14.80 -2.85 -2.07
N ASP A 102 -15.89 -2.08 -2.01
CA ASP A 102 -16.41 -1.40 -3.19
C ASP A 102 -15.62 -0.11 -3.44
N PRO A 103 -15.27 0.24 -4.69
CA PRO A 103 -14.58 1.49 -5.00
C PRO A 103 -15.26 2.76 -4.47
N THR A 104 -16.59 2.80 -4.40
CA THR A 104 -17.34 3.95 -3.87
C THR A 104 -17.15 4.12 -2.36
N ILE A 105 -16.98 3.03 -1.62
CA ILE A 105 -16.74 3.04 -0.17
C ILE A 105 -15.40 3.73 0.12
N VAL A 106 -14.36 3.47 -0.68
CA VAL A 106 -13.02 4.07 -0.48
C VAL A 106 -13.03 5.59 -0.63
N ILE A 107 -13.94 6.13 -1.46
CA ILE A 107 -14.06 7.57 -1.72
C ILE A 107 -14.76 8.28 -0.55
N ASN A 108 -15.77 7.63 0.04
CA ASN A 108 -16.69 8.24 1.01
C ASN A 108 -16.37 7.93 2.48
N GLU A 109 -15.57 6.89 2.76
CA GLU A 109 -15.28 6.50 4.15
C GLU A 109 -14.38 7.49 4.89
N GLU A 110 -14.80 7.84 6.12
CA GLU A 110 -14.02 8.69 7.04
C GLU A 110 -12.66 8.11 7.41
N LYS A 111 -12.53 6.78 7.40
CA LYS A 111 -11.26 6.06 7.63
C LYS A 111 -10.17 6.42 6.61
N PHE A 112 -10.58 6.98 5.48
CA PHE A 112 -9.71 7.46 4.41
C PHE A 112 -9.71 9.00 4.26
N LYS A 113 -10.32 9.75 5.20
CA LYS A 113 -10.15 11.21 5.30
C LYS A 113 -8.72 11.50 5.80
N ASP A 114 -8.08 12.49 5.22
CA ASP A 114 -6.69 12.79 5.52
C ASP A 114 -6.51 13.34 6.95
N ARG A 115 -5.35 12.99 7.54
CA ARG A 115 -4.66 13.84 8.50
C ARG A 115 -4.10 15.03 7.73
N THR A 116 -4.88 16.06 7.47
CA THR A 116 -4.36 17.37 7.07
C THR A 116 -4.89 18.40 8.03
#